data_AF-A0A843KXS9-F1
#
_entry.id   AF-A0A843KXS9-F1
#
_cell.length_a   1.000
_cell.length_b   1.000
_cell.length_c   1.000
_cell.angle_alpha   90.00
_cell.angle_beta   90.00
_cell.angle_gamma   90.00
#
_symmetry.space_group_name_H-M   'P 1'
#
loop_
_entity.id
_entity.type
_entity.pdbx_description
1 polymer ?
#
loop_
_entity_poly.entity_id
_entity_poly.type
_entity_poly.pdbx_seq_one_letter_code
_entity_poly.pdbx_strand_id
1 'polypeptide(L)'
;MFQRPDQRRDPVARAREESGIRFEEDIDIIETTTGFRATTLFRIIPMNASTPIRIVIDLTTMHNESILLPVEKRQIYHPYSDNLTARVTCYCLEEIMAEKIRSLFQRVRPRDIYDIRHLADRVDPDAVRAILHRKCECKEVVPDTSVLAEKRKLFLAAWNASLRHQMKAVPDFEEAFGRALDCVELYTR
;
A
#
# COMPACT_ATOMS: atom_id res chain seq x y z
N MET A 1 -33.49 -35.49 2.17
CA MET A 1 -32.19 -35.75 1.50
C MET A 1 -31.99 -34.67 0.45
N PHE A 2 -31.34 -33.57 0.81
CA PHE A 2 -30.84 -32.56 -0.13
C PHE A 2 -29.44 -32.20 0.33
N GLN A 3 -28.45 -32.87 -0.25
CA GLN A 3 -27.05 -32.49 -0.07
C GLN A 3 -26.83 -31.19 -0.84
N ARG A 4 -26.49 -30.11 -0.13
CA ARG A 4 -25.78 -28.99 -0.74
C ARG A 4 -24.31 -29.41 -0.86
N PRO A 5 -23.69 -29.39 -2.04
CA PRO A 5 -22.27 -29.66 -2.14
C PRO A 5 -21.48 -28.51 -1.52
N ASP A 6 -20.54 -28.89 -0.66
CA ASP A 6 -19.55 -28.08 0.03
C ASP A 6 -18.84 -27.10 -0.93
N GLN A 7 -19.08 -25.79 -0.73
CA GLN A 7 -18.46 -24.69 -1.46
C GLN A 7 -17.24 -24.09 -0.73
N ARG A 8 -16.41 -24.90 -0.04
CA ARG A 8 -15.11 -24.45 0.46
C ARG A 8 -13.99 -25.38 0.03
N ARG A 9 -13.67 -25.40 -1.26
CA ARG A 9 -12.33 -25.84 -1.69
C ARG A 9 -11.30 -24.90 -1.06
N ASP A 10 -10.29 -25.49 -0.43
CA ASP A 10 -9.14 -24.78 0.15
C ASP A 10 -8.55 -23.78 -0.88
N PRO A 11 -8.49 -22.48 -0.57
CA PRO A 11 -7.91 -21.46 -1.45
C PRO A 11 -6.48 -21.79 -1.91
N VAL A 12 -5.68 -22.47 -1.06
CA VAL A 12 -4.31 -22.87 -1.40
C VAL A 12 -4.32 -23.99 -2.45
N ALA A 13 -5.17 -25.01 -2.26
CA ALA A 13 -5.36 -26.06 -3.25
C ALA A 13 -5.85 -25.50 -4.60
N ARG A 14 -6.79 -24.55 -4.58
CA ARG A 14 -7.27 -23.88 -5.80
C ARG A 14 -6.17 -23.09 -6.50
N ALA A 15 -5.37 -22.31 -5.77
CA ALA A 15 -4.26 -21.57 -6.37
C ALA A 15 -3.28 -22.52 -7.07
N ARG A 16 -2.99 -23.69 -6.47
CA ARG A 16 -2.15 -24.72 -7.08
C ARG A 16 -2.76 -25.28 -8.37
N GLU A 17 -4.04 -25.67 -8.35
CA GLU A 17 -4.74 -26.26 -9.49
C GLU A 17 -4.91 -25.28 -10.65
N GLU A 18 -5.30 -24.04 -10.36
CA GLU A 18 -5.69 -23.04 -11.36
C GLU A 18 -4.50 -22.25 -11.92
N SER A 19 -3.42 -22.06 -11.14
CA SER A 19 -2.31 -21.17 -11.52
C SER A 19 -0.91 -21.81 -11.46
N GLY A 20 -0.79 -23.05 -10.97
CA GLY A 20 0.52 -23.68 -10.73
C GLY A 20 1.34 -23.01 -9.62
N ILE A 21 0.70 -22.14 -8.82
CA ILE A 21 1.31 -21.49 -7.66
C ILE A 21 1.20 -22.41 -6.45
N ARG A 22 2.34 -22.81 -5.89
CA ARG A 22 2.39 -23.60 -4.66
C ARG A 22 2.85 -22.72 -3.50
N PHE A 23 1.98 -22.56 -2.52
CA PHE A 23 2.34 -21.97 -1.23
C PHE A 23 3.05 -23.01 -0.34
N GLU A 24 3.99 -22.55 0.45
CA GLU A 24 4.55 -23.34 1.56
C GLU A 24 3.51 -23.36 2.69
N GLU A 25 3.39 -24.50 3.37
CA GLU A 25 2.32 -24.76 4.36
C GLU A 25 2.50 -23.93 5.64
N ASP A 26 3.74 -23.53 5.93
CA ASP A 26 4.08 -22.72 7.09
C ASP A 26 3.82 -21.23 6.80
N ILE A 27 2.87 -20.66 7.52
CA ILE A 27 2.66 -19.21 7.59
C ILE A 27 3.24 -18.73 8.92
N ASP A 28 4.29 -17.91 8.85
CA ASP A 28 4.86 -17.26 10.03
C ASP A 28 4.03 -16.03 10.37
N ILE A 29 3.40 -16.02 11.56
CA ILE A 29 2.59 -14.90 12.04
C ILE A 29 3.24 -14.35 13.31
N ILE A 30 3.66 -13.09 13.24
CA ILE A 30 4.24 -12.37 14.36
C ILE A 30 3.34 -11.20 14.77
N GLU A 31 3.25 -10.95 16.07
CA GLU A 31 2.65 -9.73 16.59
C GLU A 31 3.64 -8.56 16.40
N THR A 32 3.08 -7.39 16.08
CA THR A 32 3.80 -6.15 15.85
C THR A 32 3.16 -5.05 16.70
N THR A 33 3.85 -3.92 16.86
CA THR A 33 3.30 -2.77 17.61
C THR A 33 1.97 -2.26 17.06
N THR A 34 1.67 -2.50 15.77
CA THR A 34 0.45 -1.99 15.11
C THR A 34 -0.61 -3.07 14.86
N GLY A 35 -0.30 -4.35 15.09
CA GLY A 35 -1.16 -5.48 14.77
C GLY A 35 -0.34 -6.73 14.47
N PHE A 36 -0.50 -7.34 13.29
CA PHE A 36 0.15 -8.60 12.94
C PHE A 36 0.88 -8.53 11.62
N ARG A 37 1.95 -9.32 11.47
CA ARG A 37 2.60 -9.58 10.18
C ARG A 37 2.56 -11.06 9.91
N ALA A 38 1.93 -11.44 8.81
CA ALA A 38 1.95 -12.79 8.29
C ALA A 38 2.90 -12.88 7.08
N THR A 39 3.77 -13.88 7.07
CA THR A 39 4.70 -14.14 5.98
C THR A 39 4.44 -15.53 5.42
N THR A 40 4.25 -15.62 4.11
CA THR A 40 4.15 -16.89 3.39
C THR A 40 5.08 -16.90 2.19
N LEU A 41 5.52 -18.08 1.81
CA LEU A 41 6.41 -18.33 0.69
C LEU A 41 5.64 -19.08 -0.40
N PHE A 42 5.92 -18.76 -1.67
CA PHE A 42 5.31 -19.46 -2.81
C PHE A 42 6.28 -19.68 -3.96
N ARG A 43 5.94 -20.64 -4.82
CA ARG A 43 6.72 -21.03 -6.01
C ARG A 43 5.82 -21.15 -7.23
N ILE A 44 6.34 -20.79 -8.40
CA ILE A 44 5.64 -20.89 -9.68
C ILE A 44 6.24 -22.06 -10.48
N ILE A 45 5.46 -23.09 -10.73
CA ILE A 45 5.92 -24.36 -11.33
C ILE A 45 5.64 -24.32 -12.85
N PRO A 46 6.46 -23.58 -13.62
CA PRO A 46 7.50 -24.26 -14.39
C PRO A 46 8.86 -23.56 -14.32
N MET A 47 8.96 -22.45 -13.60
CA MET A 47 10.25 -21.83 -13.32
C MET A 47 10.92 -22.72 -12.28
N ASN A 48 12.03 -23.38 -12.62
CA ASN A 48 12.96 -24.00 -11.66
C ASN A 48 13.59 -22.92 -10.73
N ALA A 49 12.78 -22.05 -10.15
CA ALA A 49 13.16 -21.04 -9.19
C ALA A 49 13.56 -21.79 -7.90
N SER A 50 14.86 -21.94 -7.72
CA SER A 50 15.45 -22.51 -6.52
C SER A 50 14.99 -21.74 -5.26
N THR A 51 14.78 -20.44 -5.39
CA THR A 51 14.37 -19.55 -4.30
C THR A 51 12.86 -19.29 -4.29
N PRO A 52 12.16 -19.54 -3.18
CA PRO A 52 10.75 -19.19 -3.05
C PRO A 52 10.57 -17.68 -3.04
N ILE A 53 9.44 -17.21 -3.56
CA ILE A 53 9.04 -15.80 -3.51
C ILE A 53 8.27 -15.56 -2.23
N ARG A 54 8.51 -14.43 -1.57
CA ARG A 54 7.90 -14.09 -0.29
C ARG A 54 6.75 -13.10 -0.45
N ILE A 55 5.62 -13.40 0.20
CA ILE A 55 4.51 -12.48 0.42
C ILE A 55 4.51 -12.10 1.89
N VAL A 56 4.44 -10.79 2.16
CA VAL A 56 4.27 -10.24 3.51
C VAL A 56 2.92 -9.54 3.56
N ILE A 57 2.09 -9.93 4.51
CA ILE A 57 0.79 -9.34 4.78
C ILE A 57 0.88 -8.64 6.14
N ASP A 58 0.78 -7.31 6.14
CA ASP A 58 0.66 -6.53 7.37
C ASP A 58 -0.84 -6.29 7.66
N LEU A 59 -1.27 -6.62 8.87
CA LEU A 59 -2.63 -6.46 9.37
C LEU A 59 -2.63 -5.42 10.49
N THR A 60 -3.10 -4.21 10.20
CA THR A 60 -3.22 -3.15 11.21
C THR A 60 -4.51 -3.31 12.01
N THR A 61 -4.43 -3.15 13.32
CA THR A 61 -5.59 -3.17 14.22
C THR A 61 -6.35 -1.85 14.18
N MET A 62 -7.66 -1.87 14.43
CA MET A 62 -8.51 -0.66 14.42
C MET A 62 -8.09 0.40 15.47
N HIS A 63 -7.40 -0.01 16.53
CA HIS A 63 -6.81 0.94 17.49
C HIS A 63 -5.66 1.75 16.87
N ASN A 64 -4.95 1.16 15.91
CA ASN A 64 -3.79 1.77 15.28
C ASN A 64 -4.12 2.51 13.99
N GLU A 65 -5.25 2.23 13.36
CA GLU A 65 -5.67 2.84 12.10
C GLU A 65 -7.20 2.97 12.08
N SER A 66 -7.67 4.18 11.86
CA SER A 66 -9.10 4.49 11.71
C SER A 66 -9.41 4.76 10.25
N ILE A 67 -10.35 4.03 9.67
CA ILE A 67 -10.84 4.27 8.31
C ILE A 67 -11.92 5.35 8.38
N LEU A 68 -11.70 6.51 7.75
CA LEU A 68 -12.54 7.70 7.93
C LEU A 68 -13.52 7.92 6.78
N LEU A 69 -13.14 7.54 5.57
CA LEU A 69 -14.00 7.59 4.39
C LEU A 69 -14.58 6.21 4.02
N PRO A 70 -15.72 6.17 3.32
CA PRO A 70 -16.28 4.90 2.84
C PRO A 70 -15.28 4.11 1.99
N VAL A 71 -15.17 2.80 2.27
CA VAL A 71 -14.38 1.88 1.45
C VAL A 71 -15.05 1.64 0.10
N GLU A 72 -14.24 1.37 -0.91
CA GLU A 72 -14.68 1.16 -2.28
C GLU A 72 -14.42 -0.26 -2.75
N LYS A 73 -15.27 -0.79 -3.64
CA LYS A 73 -15.00 -2.04 -4.36
C LYS A 73 -14.38 -1.74 -5.71
N ARG A 74 -13.06 -1.89 -5.85
CA ARG A 74 -12.34 -1.67 -7.12
C ARG A 74 -12.11 -3.00 -7.84
N GLN A 75 -12.20 -2.98 -9.17
CA GLN A 75 -11.83 -4.12 -10.01
C GLN A 75 -10.31 -4.30 -9.97
N ILE A 76 -9.84 -5.54 -9.82
CA ILE A 76 -8.41 -5.85 -9.92
C ILE A 76 -7.95 -5.59 -11.36
N TYR A 77 -6.89 -4.80 -11.52
CA TYR A 77 -6.21 -4.66 -12.80
C TYR A 77 -5.49 -5.96 -13.13
N HIS A 78 -5.92 -6.62 -14.19
CA HIS A 78 -5.43 -7.94 -14.59
C HIS A 78 -4.97 -7.91 -16.05
N PRO A 79 -3.71 -7.52 -16.32
CA PRO A 79 -3.14 -7.46 -17.68
C PRO A 79 -2.62 -8.81 -18.17
N TYR A 80 -2.86 -9.88 -17.40
CA TYR A 80 -2.36 -11.22 -17.70
C TYR A 80 -3.34 -11.96 -18.62
N SER A 81 -2.84 -13.00 -19.29
CA SER A 81 -3.60 -13.74 -20.29
C SER A 81 -4.67 -14.67 -19.70
N ASP A 82 -4.58 -14.96 -18.39
CA ASP A 82 -5.60 -15.69 -17.67
C ASP A 82 -6.85 -14.83 -17.41
N ASN A 83 -7.94 -15.49 -17.03
CA ASN A 83 -9.21 -14.81 -16.77
C ASN A 83 -9.39 -14.63 -15.27
N LEU A 84 -9.12 -13.42 -14.78
CA LEU A 84 -9.49 -13.02 -13.41
C LEU A 84 -10.46 -11.83 -13.44
N THR A 85 -11.71 -12.09 -13.09
CA THR A 85 -12.68 -11.03 -12.78
C THR A 85 -12.96 -11.02 -11.29
N ALA A 86 -12.23 -10.17 -10.55
CA ALA A 86 -12.37 -10.05 -9.11
C ALA A 86 -12.37 -8.57 -8.68
N ARG A 87 -13.11 -8.29 -7.60
CA ARG A 87 -13.15 -6.97 -6.95
C ARG A 87 -12.58 -7.09 -5.56
N VAL A 88 -11.84 -6.07 -5.14
CA VAL A 88 -11.27 -5.95 -3.80
C VAL A 88 -11.88 -4.74 -3.10
N THR A 89 -12.15 -4.88 -1.80
CA THR A 89 -12.49 -3.74 -0.95
C THR A 89 -11.21 -3.01 -0.59
N CYS A 90 -11.12 -1.73 -0.93
CA CYS A 90 -9.95 -0.91 -0.67
C CYS A 90 -10.36 0.48 -0.18
N TYR A 91 -9.39 1.24 0.30
CA TYR A 91 -9.56 2.65 0.59
C TYR A 91 -9.88 3.42 -0.70
N CYS A 92 -10.65 4.50 -0.56
CA CYS A 92 -10.73 5.52 -1.61
C CYS A 92 -9.39 6.27 -1.73
N LEU A 93 -9.20 7.00 -2.82
CA LEU A 93 -7.91 7.65 -3.10
C LEU A 93 -7.61 8.77 -2.11
N GLU A 94 -8.63 9.47 -1.63
CA GLU A 94 -8.55 10.56 -0.67
C GLU A 94 -8.02 10.06 0.68
N GLU A 95 -8.52 8.91 1.15
CA GLU A 95 -8.05 8.23 2.35
C GLU A 95 -6.57 7.83 2.21
N ILE A 96 -6.18 7.29 1.06
CA ILE A 96 -4.78 6.93 0.75
C ILE A 96 -3.90 8.19 0.75
N MET A 97 -4.35 9.29 0.14
CA MET A 97 -3.59 10.54 0.08
C MET A 97 -3.33 11.10 1.48
N ALA A 98 -4.37 11.16 2.33
CA ALA A 98 -4.23 11.61 3.72
C ALA A 98 -3.26 10.73 4.53
N GLU A 99 -3.36 9.40 4.37
CA GLU A 99 -2.43 8.44 4.99
C GLU A 99 -0.98 8.66 4.54
N LYS A 100 -0.77 8.91 3.24
CA LYS A 100 0.56 9.13 2.67
C LYS A 100 1.16 10.43 3.21
N ILE A 101 0.40 11.52 3.24
CA ILE A 101 0.84 12.81 3.80
C ILE A 101 1.23 12.64 5.27
N ARG A 102 0.35 12.06 6.09
CA ARG A 102 0.63 11.75 7.51
C ARG A 102 1.92 10.96 7.65
N SER A 103 2.15 9.96 6.79
CA SER A 103 3.31 9.08 6.88
C SER A 103 4.65 9.77 6.60
N LEU A 104 4.68 10.86 5.82
CA LEU A 104 5.90 11.66 5.58
C LEU A 104 6.51 12.21 6.88
N PHE A 105 5.67 12.43 7.89
CA PHE A 105 6.10 13.01 9.17
C PHE A 105 6.61 11.96 10.15
N GLN A 106 6.28 10.67 9.95
CA GLN A 106 6.76 9.56 10.78
C GLN A 106 8.01 8.88 10.27
N ARG A 107 8.24 8.86 8.95
CA ARG A 107 9.32 8.07 8.35
C ARG A 107 9.81 8.68 7.04
N VAL A 108 11.05 8.35 6.68
CA VAL A 108 11.61 8.68 5.37
C VAL A 108 11.44 7.48 4.45
N ARG A 109 10.41 7.52 3.59
CA ARG A 109 10.21 6.52 2.52
C ARG A 109 9.93 7.22 1.19
N PRO A 110 10.90 7.27 0.24
CA PRO A 110 10.74 7.88 -1.08
C PRO A 110 9.45 7.51 -1.83
N ARG A 111 9.00 6.27 -1.70
CA ARG A 111 7.74 5.81 -2.31
C ARG A 111 6.52 6.61 -1.88
N ASP A 112 6.46 7.10 -0.63
CA ASP A 112 5.33 7.90 -0.16
C ASP A 112 5.28 9.26 -0.91
N ILE A 113 6.44 9.87 -1.22
CA ILE A 113 6.52 11.09 -2.07
C ILE A 113 6.06 10.81 -3.50
N TYR A 114 6.51 9.68 -4.08
CA TYR A 114 6.07 9.26 -5.41
C TYR A 114 4.54 9.08 -5.48
N ASP A 115 3.97 8.37 -4.49
CA ASP A 115 2.54 8.11 -4.42
C ASP A 115 1.73 9.41 -4.28
N ILE A 116 2.16 10.34 -3.43
CA ILE A 116 1.53 11.66 -3.27
C ILE A 116 1.51 12.42 -4.59
N ARG A 117 2.66 12.51 -5.27
CA ARG A 117 2.74 13.17 -6.58
C ARG A 117 1.83 12.50 -7.61
N HIS A 118 1.69 11.18 -7.58
CA HIS A 118 0.85 10.45 -8.53
C HIS A 118 -0.66 10.59 -8.23
N LEU A 119 -1.02 10.78 -6.96
CA LEU A 119 -2.40 10.94 -6.51
C LEU A 119 -2.89 12.39 -6.57
N ALA A 120 -1.98 13.38 -6.55
CA ALA A 120 -2.30 14.80 -6.42
C ALA A 120 -3.39 15.31 -7.38
N ASP A 121 -3.43 14.81 -8.62
CA ASP A 121 -4.37 15.25 -9.65
C ASP A 121 -5.60 14.33 -9.80
N ARG A 122 -5.80 13.40 -8.86
CA ARG A 122 -6.82 12.33 -8.91
C ARG A 122 -7.71 12.26 -7.68
N VAL A 123 -7.49 13.13 -6.70
CA VAL A 123 -8.22 13.16 -5.43
C VAL A 123 -9.00 14.46 -5.32
N ASP A 124 -10.12 14.43 -4.61
CA ASP A 124 -10.82 15.63 -4.19
C ASP A 124 -10.06 16.31 -3.03
N PRO A 125 -9.52 17.53 -3.21
CA PRO A 125 -8.77 18.21 -2.18
C PRO A 125 -9.57 18.51 -0.90
N ASP A 126 -10.88 18.77 -1.02
CA ASP A 126 -11.73 19.07 0.13
C ASP A 126 -11.96 17.83 0.99
N ALA A 127 -12.17 16.68 0.35
CA ALA A 127 -12.30 15.41 1.05
C ALA A 127 -11.01 15.00 1.79
N VAL A 128 -9.84 15.24 1.19
CA VAL A 128 -8.54 15.00 1.85
C VAL A 128 -8.37 15.91 3.07
N ARG A 129 -8.64 17.22 2.94
CA ARG A 129 -8.58 18.17 4.07
C ARG A 129 -9.46 17.75 5.23
N ALA A 130 -10.69 17.32 4.92
CA ALA A 130 -11.68 16.95 5.93
C ALA A 130 -11.23 15.81 6.86
N ILE A 131 -10.30 14.96 6.41
CA ILE A 131 -9.83 13.80 7.19
C ILE A 131 -8.38 13.90 7.67
N LEU A 132 -7.53 14.74 7.05
CA LEU A 132 -6.10 14.76 7.33
C LEU A 132 -5.79 15.04 8.81
N HIS A 133 -6.44 16.02 9.41
CA HIS A 133 -6.25 16.35 10.83
C HIS A 133 -6.46 15.14 11.74
N ARG A 134 -7.59 14.43 11.56
CA ARG A 134 -7.92 13.25 12.35
C ARG A 134 -6.90 12.11 12.16
N LYS A 135 -6.43 11.90 10.92
CA LYS A 135 -5.37 10.93 10.62
C LYS A 135 -4.07 11.27 11.35
N CYS A 136 -3.75 12.56 11.41
CA CYS A 136 -2.56 13.09 12.06
C CYS A 136 -2.63 13.01 13.59
N GLU A 137 -3.77 13.36 14.20
CA GLU A 137 -4.02 13.24 15.64
C GLU A 137 -3.84 11.81 16.14
N CYS A 138 -4.37 10.81 15.43
CA CYS A 138 -4.23 9.40 15.80
C CYS A 138 -2.77 8.92 15.90
N LYS A 139 -1.81 9.68 15.36
CA LYS A 139 -0.38 9.35 15.34
C LYS A 139 0.50 10.47 15.88
N GLU A 140 -0.12 11.45 16.56
CA GLU A 140 0.55 12.56 17.21
C GLU A 140 1.56 13.28 16.31
N VAL A 141 1.20 13.43 15.03
CA VAL A 141 2.02 14.13 14.03
C VAL A 141 1.37 15.42 13.59
N VAL A 142 2.17 16.47 13.47
CA VAL A 142 1.75 17.76 12.91
C VAL A 142 2.39 17.91 11.53
N PRO A 143 1.60 17.91 10.44
CA PRO A 143 2.13 18.15 9.11
C PRO A 143 2.66 19.58 8.97
N ASP A 144 3.91 19.71 8.54
CA ASP A 144 4.60 20.99 8.40
C ASP A 144 5.57 20.94 7.20
N THR A 145 5.43 21.87 6.26
CA THR A 145 6.25 21.93 5.06
C THR A 145 7.73 22.16 5.36
N SER A 146 8.06 22.90 6.42
CA SER A 146 9.43 23.16 6.85
C SER A 146 10.08 21.89 7.39
N VAL A 147 9.34 21.12 8.20
CA VAL A 147 9.80 19.80 8.69
C VAL A 147 10.02 18.82 7.54
N LEU A 148 9.14 18.84 6.52
CA LEU A 148 9.33 18.02 5.32
C LEU A 148 10.57 18.46 4.53
N ALA A 149 10.76 19.77 4.34
CA ALA A 149 11.89 20.34 3.61
C ALA A 149 13.24 20.00 4.25
N GLU A 150 13.34 19.96 5.58
CA GLU A 150 14.54 19.52 6.29
C GLU A 150 14.94 18.08 5.94
N LYS A 151 13.96 17.21 5.69
CA LYS A 151 14.19 15.80 5.31
C LYS A 151 14.55 15.63 3.83
N ARG A 152 14.55 16.69 3.02
CA ARG A 152 14.81 16.63 1.56
C ARG A 152 16.07 15.84 1.22
N LYS A 153 17.19 16.12 1.90
CA LYS A 153 18.47 15.42 1.64
C LYS A 153 18.38 13.91 1.90
N LEU A 154 17.64 13.50 2.92
CA LEU A 154 17.43 12.09 3.24
C LEU A 154 16.58 11.39 2.19
N PHE A 155 15.50 12.03 1.73
CA PHE A 155 14.67 11.50 0.64
C PHE A 155 15.45 11.39 -0.67
N LEU A 156 16.20 12.44 -1.05
CA LEU A 156 17.03 12.45 -2.26
C LEU A 156 18.04 11.30 -2.25
N ALA A 157 18.76 11.12 -1.14
CA ALA A 157 19.75 10.05 -0.99
C ALA A 157 19.13 8.65 -1.16
N ALA A 158 17.89 8.45 -0.70
CA ALA A 158 17.19 7.18 -0.80
C ALA A 158 16.36 7.00 -2.10
N TRP A 159 16.15 8.06 -2.89
CA TRP A 159 15.19 8.10 -3.99
C TRP A 159 15.40 6.99 -5.02
N ASN A 160 16.58 6.98 -5.64
CA ASN A 160 16.92 6.03 -6.69
C ASN A 160 16.93 4.59 -6.18
N ALA A 161 17.54 4.34 -5.02
CA ALA A 161 17.61 3.01 -4.42
C ALA A 161 16.21 2.46 -4.10
N SER A 162 15.28 3.31 -3.66
CA SER A 162 13.92 2.90 -3.31
C SER A 162 13.01 2.63 -4.52
N LEU A 163 13.24 3.28 -5.67
CA LEU A 163 12.33 3.22 -6.81
C LEU A 163 12.85 2.38 -7.99
N ARG A 164 14.17 2.25 -8.18
CA ARG A 164 14.75 1.56 -9.36
C ARG A 164 14.35 0.10 -9.52
N HIS A 165 13.99 -0.57 -8.43
CA HIS A 165 13.55 -1.97 -8.44
C HIS A 165 12.04 -2.12 -8.71
N GLN A 166 11.29 -1.03 -8.66
CA GLN A 166 9.84 -0.99 -8.82
C GLN A 166 9.43 -0.49 -10.22
N MET A 167 10.28 0.31 -10.87
CA MET A 167 9.97 0.96 -12.14
C MET A 167 11.20 1.07 -13.04
N LYS A 168 10.97 1.05 -14.35
CA LYS A 168 12.03 1.12 -15.37
C LYS A 168 12.72 2.49 -15.41
N ALA A 169 11.94 3.56 -15.26
CA ALA A 169 12.41 4.93 -15.24
C ALA A 169 12.00 5.57 -13.92
N VAL A 170 12.99 6.00 -13.13
CA VAL A 170 12.75 6.72 -11.88
C VAL A 170 12.44 8.18 -12.25
N PRO A 171 11.32 8.75 -11.76
CA PRO A 171 10.97 10.14 -12.05
C PRO A 171 11.93 11.12 -11.37
N ASP A 172 11.91 12.37 -11.83
CA ASP A 172 12.70 13.45 -11.25
C ASP A 172 12.32 13.67 -9.78
N PHE A 173 13.34 13.73 -8.93
CA PHE A 173 13.13 13.87 -7.49
C PHE A 173 12.61 15.27 -7.14
N GLU A 174 13.14 16.32 -7.75
CA GLU A 174 12.80 17.69 -7.38
C GLU A 174 11.35 18.01 -7.75
N GLU A 175 10.88 17.54 -8.92
CA GLU A 175 9.48 17.64 -9.32
C GLU A 175 8.56 16.91 -8.34
N ALA A 176 8.88 15.65 -8.01
CA ALA A 176 8.05 14.86 -7.11
C ALA A 176 8.03 15.42 -5.68
N PHE A 177 9.18 15.88 -5.18
CA PHE A 177 9.30 16.46 -3.85
C PHE A 177 8.63 17.83 -3.76
N GLY A 178 8.78 18.68 -4.78
CA GLY A 178 8.08 19.96 -4.88
C GLY A 178 6.56 19.76 -4.87
N ARG A 179 6.05 18.81 -5.68
CA ARG A 179 4.62 18.49 -5.68
C ARG A 179 4.12 17.98 -4.33
N ALA A 180 4.92 17.21 -3.61
CA ALA A 180 4.58 16.76 -2.27
C ALA A 180 4.53 17.92 -1.26
N LEU A 181 5.44 18.89 -1.35
CA LEU A 181 5.40 20.12 -0.53
C LEU A 181 4.11 20.91 -0.81
N ASP A 182 3.77 21.14 -2.08
CA ASP A 182 2.54 21.83 -2.48
C ASP A 182 1.30 21.14 -1.91
N CYS A 183 1.28 19.80 -1.93
CA CYS A 183 0.19 19.02 -1.35
C CYS A 183 0.10 19.22 0.17
N VAL A 184 1.22 19.11 0.89
CA VAL A 184 1.23 19.35 2.34
C VAL A 184 0.68 20.75 2.64
N GLU A 185 1.15 21.77 1.93
CA GLU A 185 0.69 23.14 2.12
C GLU A 185 -0.80 23.32 1.81
N LEU A 186 -1.29 22.69 0.73
CA LEU A 186 -2.70 22.76 0.32
C LEU A 186 -3.64 22.14 1.36
N TYR A 187 -3.19 21.13 2.08
CA TYR A 187 -4.02 20.36 3.00
C TYR A 187 -3.88 20.76 4.47
N THR A 188 -2.91 21.61 4.81
CA THR A 188 -2.71 22.15 6.17
C THR A 188 -3.21 23.57 6.34
N ARG A 189 -3.67 24.21 5.27
CA ARG A 189 -4.42 25.49 5.29
C ARG A 189 -5.90 25.23 5.55
#